data_AF-A0A9W9U7J1-F1
#
_entry.id   AF-A0A9W9U7J1-F1
#
_cell.length_a   1.000
_cell.length_b   1.000
_cell.length_c   1.000
_cell.angle_alpha   90.00
_cell.angle_beta   90.00
_cell.angle_gamma   90.00
#
_symmetry.space_group_name_H-M   'P 1'
#
loop_
_entity.id
_entity.type
_entity.pdbx_description
1 polymer ?
#
loop_
_entity_poly.entity_id
_entity_poly.type
_entity_poly.pdbx_seq_one_letter_code
_entity_poly.pdbx_strand_id
1 'polypeptide(L)'
;MSSQQPTENSVPKTQRYWLTANIEGLRTERVITLENAADFKLWKSLITFRLQSLGCQDLIRGDLARPKPEDKGYADWGYCSIAIGNWIYNQLSANVKRRLDNRGVTEGQSMFADDLMKGIEKIVLGDSSAKRLIPFWGIDYEEYDSVEEFIRGVYDEMQAFHDSKAPLPWIIALAIVLDPLEDDLPLVAVIREELKEIPADELTREKFLTLTERLSAEAEIKGIYPGR
;
A
#
# COMPACT_ATOMS: atom_id res chain seq x y z
N MET A 1 -40.32 -2.83 40.16
CA MET A 1 -39.60 -4.00 39.65
C MET A 1 -39.15 -3.69 38.23
N SER A 2 -37.96 -3.11 38.07
CA SER A 2 -37.41 -2.83 36.74
C SER A 2 -36.59 -4.03 36.32
N SER A 3 -37.11 -4.79 35.36
CA SER A 3 -36.39 -5.86 34.69
C SER A 3 -35.25 -5.25 33.87
N GLN A 4 -34.02 -5.39 34.35
CA GLN A 4 -32.84 -5.16 33.52
C GLN A 4 -32.77 -6.29 32.48
N GLN A 5 -32.91 -5.94 31.20
CA GLN A 5 -32.52 -6.83 30.11
C GLN A 5 -31.00 -7.03 30.17
N PRO A 6 -30.48 -8.26 30.02
CA PRO A 6 -29.05 -8.47 29.88
C PRO A 6 -28.59 -7.86 28.55
N THR A 7 -27.59 -6.98 28.61
CA THR A 7 -26.84 -6.52 27.43
C THR A 7 -26.20 -7.71 26.75
N GLU A 8 -26.70 -8.06 25.57
CA GLU A 8 -26.12 -9.06 24.69
C GLU A 8 -24.70 -8.61 24.31
N ASN A 9 -23.68 -9.27 24.87
CA ASN A 9 -22.31 -9.17 24.36
C ASN A 9 -22.30 -9.78 22.95
N SER A 10 -22.61 -8.97 21.93
CA SER A 10 -22.62 -9.42 20.54
C SER A 10 -21.20 -9.83 20.15
N VAL A 11 -21.00 -11.13 19.94
CA VAL A 11 -19.74 -11.69 19.43
C VAL A 11 -19.30 -10.90 18.19
N PRO A 12 -18.03 -10.44 18.10
CA PRO A 12 -17.55 -9.69 16.94
C PRO A 12 -17.82 -10.45 15.63
N LYS A 13 -18.31 -9.72 14.61
CA LYS A 13 -18.56 -10.31 13.29
C LYS A 13 -17.26 -10.87 12.70
N THR A 14 -17.23 -12.16 12.43
CA THR A 14 -16.12 -12.83 11.72
C THR A 14 -16.49 -13.12 10.27
N GLN A 15 -15.50 -13.52 9.47
CA GLN A 15 -15.71 -13.96 8.08
C GLN A 15 -16.70 -15.15 7.95
N ARG A 16 -16.99 -15.88 9.04
CA ARG A 16 -17.94 -17.00 9.07
C ARG A 16 -19.40 -16.56 9.10
N TYR A 17 -19.69 -15.31 9.46
CA TYR A 17 -21.03 -14.89 9.91
C TYR A 17 -22.20 -15.27 8.96
N TRP A 18 -22.01 -15.16 7.64
CA TRP A 18 -23.03 -15.47 6.62
C TRP A 18 -22.83 -16.81 5.91
N LEU A 19 -21.86 -17.62 6.32
CA LEU A 19 -21.43 -18.79 5.56
C LEU A 19 -22.53 -19.87 5.52
N THR A 20 -23.17 -20.03 4.36
CA THR A 20 -24.27 -21.01 4.14
C THR A 20 -23.83 -22.28 3.38
N ALA A 21 -22.53 -22.43 3.13
CA ALA A 21 -21.83 -23.68 2.77
C ALA A 21 -22.29 -24.46 1.51
N ASN A 22 -22.93 -23.83 0.52
CA ASN A 22 -23.07 -24.44 -0.82
C ASN A 22 -22.28 -23.65 -1.88
N ILE A 23 -21.03 -24.05 -2.08
CA ILE A 23 -20.10 -23.42 -3.03
C ILE A 23 -19.82 -24.29 -4.27
N GLU A 24 -20.51 -25.41 -4.43
CA GLU A 24 -20.25 -26.34 -5.55
C GLU A 24 -20.50 -25.69 -6.91
N GLY A 25 -21.51 -24.81 -6.99
CA GLY A 25 -21.86 -24.07 -8.20
C GLY A 25 -20.77 -23.10 -8.69
N LEU A 26 -19.84 -22.67 -7.83
CA LEU A 26 -18.76 -21.75 -8.23
C LEU A 26 -17.71 -22.43 -9.11
N ARG A 27 -17.50 -23.75 -8.97
CA ARG A 27 -16.35 -24.44 -9.59
C ARG A 27 -16.30 -24.30 -11.12
N THR A 28 -17.44 -24.17 -11.77
CA THR A 28 -17.56 -24.10 -13.24
C THR A 28 -17.89 -22.70 -13.76
N GLU A 29 -18.20 -21.77 -12.87
CA GLU A 29 -18.65 -20.44 -13.24
C GLU A 29 -17.48 -19.51 -13.54
N ARG A 30 -17.65 -18.71 -14.59
CA ARG A 30 -16.69 -17.68 -14.97
C ARG A 30 -17.30 -16.31 -14.85
N VAL A 31 -16.52 -15.40 -14.29
CA VAL A 31 -16.72 -13.95 -14.47
C VAL A 31 -15.75 -13.48 -15.56
N ILE A 32 -15.78 -12.17 -15.85
CA ILE A 32 -14.77 -11.57 -16.73
C ILE A 32 -13.36 -11.88 -16.21
N THR A 33 -12.41 -12.06 -17.11
CA THR A 33 -11.01 -12.31 -16.72
C THR A 33 -10.35 -11.01 -16.29
N LEU A 34 -9.61 -11.03 -15.18
CA LEU A 34 -8.84 -9.87 -14.73
C LEU A 34 -7.53 -9.77 -15.50
N GLU A 35 -7.42 -8.74 -16.34
CA GLU A 35 -6.22 -8.49 -17.15
C GLU A 35 -5.34 -7.39 -16.55
N ASN A 36 -5.94 -6.27 -16.15
CA ASN A 36 -5.21 -5.08 -15.71
C ASN A 36 -5.99 -4.26 -14.67
N ALA A 37 -5.43 -3.11 -14.30
CA ALA A 37 -5.97 -2.21 -13.28
C ALA A 37 -7.34 -1.58 -13.63
N ALA A 38 -7.59 -1.31 -14.92
CA ALA A 38 -8.82 -0.67 -15.37
C ALA A 38 -10.03 -1.58 -15.12
N ASP A 39 -9.84 -2.89 -15.25
CA ASP A 39 -10.90 -3.89 -15.07
C ASP A 39 -11.17 -4.23 -13.60
N PHE A 40 -10.25 -3.87 -12.69
CA PHE A 40 -10.26 -4.34 -11.31
C PHE A 40 -11.53 -4.00 -10.55
N LYS A 41 -12.04 -2.76 -10.69
CA LYS A 41 -13.24 -2.32 -9.97
C LYS A 41 -14.48 -3.11 -10.38
N LEU A 42 -14.68 -3.27 -11.69
CA LEU A 42 -15.79 -4.05 -12.23
C LEU A 42 -15.64 -5.53 -11.86
N TRP A 43 -14.45 -6.09 -12.05
CA TRP A 43 -14.13 -7.47 -11.70
C TRP A 43 -14.40 -7.78 -10.22
N LYS A 44 -13.89 -6.96 -9.29
CA LYS A 44 -14.09 -7.12 -7.85
C LYS A 44 -15.57 -7.02 -7.48
N SER A 45 -16.33 -6.14 -8.14
CA SER A 45 -17.77 -6.03 -7.95
C SER A 45 -18.51 -7.29 -8.38
N LEU A 46 -18.16 -7.90 -9.52
CA LEU A 46 -18.77 -9.13 -10.02
C LEU A 46 -18.46 -10.33 -9.12
N ILE A 47 -17.21 -10.47 -8.68
CA ILE A 47 -16.80 -11.47 -7.67
C ILE A 47 -17.63 -11.29 -6.40
N THR A 48 -17.69 -10.06 -5.86
CA THR A 48 -18.41 -9.76 -4.61
C THR A 48 -19.90 -10.07 -4.73
N PHE A 49 -20.54 -9.62 -5.81
CA PHE A 49 -21.95 -9.88 -6.08
C PHE A 49 -22.24 -11.39 -6.14
N ARG A 50 -21.37 -12.15 -6.80
CA ARG A 50 -21.55 -13.60 -6.89
C ARG A 50 -21.41 -14.27 -5.53
N LEU A 51 -20.36 -13.94 -4.78
CA LEU A 51 -20.17 -14.48 -3.43
C LEU A 51 -21.31 -14.09 -2.49
N GLN A 52 -21.87 -12.89 -2.64
CA GLN A 52 -23.02 -12.44 -1.85
C GLN A 52 -24.26 -13.32 -2.08
N SER A 53 -24.52 -13.75 -3.32
CA SER A 53 -25.62 -14.66 -3.62
C SER A 53 -25.50 -16.04 -2.95
N LEU A 54 -24.29 -16.37 -2.45
CA LEU A 54 -23.97 -17.63 -1.76
C LEU A 54 -23.67 -17.42 -0.26
N GLY A 55 -23.78 -16.19 0.25
CA GLY A 55 -23.42 -15.85 1.63
C GLY A 55 -21.91 -15.94 1.94
N CYS A 56 -21.07 -15.86 0.92
CA CYS A 56 -19.62 -16.05 1.02
C CYS A 56 -18.79 -14.77 0.83
N GLN A 57 -19.44 -13.61 0.66
CA GLN A 57 -18.78 -12.33 0.38
C GLN A 57 -17.77 -11.90 1.44
N ASP A 58 -18.00 -12.30 2.70
CA ASP A 58 -17.11 -11.96 3.80
C ASP A 58 -15.80 -12.77 3.80
N LEU A 59 -15.69 -13.84 2.99
CA LEU A 59 -14.47 -14.66 2.90
C LEU A 59 -13.32 -13.98 2.15
N ILE A 60 -13.61 -12.97 1.32
CA ILE A 60 -12.61 -12.16 0.61
C ILE A 60 -12.24 -10.86 1.35
N ARG A 61 -12.82 -10.65 2.54
CA ARG A 61 -12.67 -9.42 3.32
C ARG A 61 -11.55 -9.54 4.35
N GLY A 62 -10.38 -9.01 4.00
CA GLY A 62 -9.23 -8.96 4.90
C GLY A 62 -9.37 -8.01 6.10
N ASP A 63 -10.44 -7.20 6.16
CA ASP A 63 -10.77 -6.33 7.28
C ASP A 63 -11.61 -7.04 8.37
N LEU A 64 -12.15 -8.22 8.07
CA LEU A 64 -12.87 -9.04 9.03
C LEU A 64 -11.94 -10.08 9.64
N ALA A 65 -12.09 -10.28 10.96
CA ALA A 65 -11.36 -11.34 11.64
C ALA A 65 -11.75 -12.72 11.12
N ARG A 66 -10.76 -13.59 10.94
CA ARG A 66 -10.95 -15.02 10.68
C ARG A 66 -11.49 -15.68 11.96
N PRO A 67 -12.31 -16.74 11.85
CA PRO A 67 -12.58 -17.61 12.99
C PRO A 67 -11.27 -18.21 13.49
N LYS A 68 -11.18 -18.48 14.80
CA LYS A 68 -10.05 -19.17 15.41
C LYS A 68 -10.15 -20.67 15.17
N PRO A 69 -9.03 -21.43 15.18
CA PRO A 69 -9.05 -22.88 15.01
C PRO A 69 -10.00 -23.62 15.96
N GLU A 70 -10.23 -23.08 17.15
CA GLU A 70 -11.11 -23.65 18.18
C GLU A 70 -12.59 -23.32 17.96
N ASP A 71 -12.92 -22.37 17.09
CA ASP A 71 -14.29 -21.97 16.83
C ASP A 71 -15.05 -23.06 16.05
N LYS A 72 -16.31 -23.29 16.44
CA LYS A 72 -17.18 -24.23 15.73
C LYS A 72 -17.28 -23.85 14.26
N GLY A 73 -16.79 -24.75 13.40
CA GLY A 73 -16.77 -24.65 11.94
C GLY A 73 -15.71 -23.72 11.35
N TYR A 74 -14.60 -23.52 12.06
CA TYR A 74 -13.34 -23.13 11.44
C TYR A 74 -13.01 -24.00 10.21
N ALA A 75 -13.25 -25.33 10.29
CA ALA A 75 -13.03 -26.25 9.19
C ALA A 75 -13.85 -25.90 7.93
N ASP A 76 -15.15 -25.61 8.09
CA ASP A 76 -16.02 -25.21 6.97
C ASP A 76 -15.57 -23.90 6.36
N TRP A 77 -15.22 -22.92 7.21
CA TRP A 77 -14.68 -21.64 6.77
C TRP A 77 -13.39 -21.83 5.98
N GLY A 78 -12.45 -22.63 6.50
CA GLY A 78 -11.18 -22.90 5.85
C GLY A 78 -11.35 -23.58 4.50
N TYR A 79 -12.20 -24.61 4.43
CA TYR A 79 -12.56 -25.28 3.18
C TYR A 79 -13.15 -24.30 2.17
N CYS A 80 -14.15 -23.50 2.57
CA CYS A 80 -14.81 -22.57 1.67
C CYS A 80 -13.87 -21.46 1.19
N SER A 81 -13.05 -20.92 2.10
CA SER A 81 -12.08 -19.87 1.80
C SER A 81 -11.03 -20.34 0.80
N ILE A 82 -10.48 -21.55 0.96
CA ILE A 82 -9.54 -22.13 -0.01
C ILE A 82 -10.21 -22.38 -1.36
N ALA A 83 -11.42 -22.94 -1.37
CA ALA A 83 -12.15 -23.22 -2.60
C ALA A 83 -12.49 -21.94 -3.38
N ILE A 84 -12.91 -20.88 -2.69
CA ILE A 84 -13.17 -19.56 -3.27
C ILE A 84 -11.87 -18.92 -3.75
N GLY A 85 -10.77 -19.04 -3.00
CA GLY A 85 -9.45 -18.61 -3.46
C GLY A 85 -9.06 -19.25 -4.79
N ASN A 86 -9.17 -20.57 -4.90
CA ASN A 86 -8.92 -21.29 -6.15
C ASN A 86 -9.84 -20.85 -7.28
N TRP A 87 -11.13 -20.65 -7.00
CA TRP A 87 -12.08 -20.15 -7.99
C TRP A 87 -11.70 -18.76 -8.49
N ILE A 88 -11.35 -17.82 -7.59
CA ILE A 88 -10.89 -16.47 -7.92
C ILE A 88 -9.61 -16.50 -8.75
N TYR A 89 -8.63 -17.33 -8.36
CA TYR A 89 -7.38 -17.49 -9.09
C TYR A 89 -7.63 -17.91 -10.54
N ASN A 90 -8.63 -18.75 -10.79
CA ASN A 90 -9.00 -19.17 -12.14
C ASN A 90 -9.63 -18.07 -13.01
N GLN A 91 -10.06 -16.96 -12.41
CA GLN A 91 -10.56 -15.77 -13.12
C GLN A 91 -9.44 -14.79 -13.52
N LEU A 92 -8.17 -15.11 -13.23
CA LEU A 92 -7.03 -14.24 -13.52
C LEU A 92 -6.39 -14.56 -14.87
N SER A 93 -5.97 -13.53 -15.59
CA SER A 93 -5.15 -13.70 -16.79
C SER A 93 -3.79 -14.34 -16.47
N ALA A 94 -3.17 -14.96 -17.48
CA ALA A 94 -1.84 -15.58 -17.32
C ALA A 94 -0.77 -14.56 -16.87
N ASN A 95 -0.90 -13.29 -17.26
CA ASN A 95 0.00 -12.23 -16.82
C ASN A 95 -0.12 -11.96 -15.32
N VAL A 96 -1.35 -11.78 -14.82
CA VAL A 96 -1.61 -11.53 -13.39
C VAL A 96 -1.17 -12.72 -12.52
N LYS A 97 -1.44 -13.96 -12.96
CA LYS A 97 -0.96 -15.18 -12.29
C LYS A 97 0.56 -15.21 -12.14
N ARG A 98 1.29 -15.01 -13.24
CA ARG A 98 2.76 -14.97 -13.22
C ARG A 98 3.29 -13.91 -12.26
N ARG A 99 2.65 -12.75 -12.19
CA ARG A 99 3.06 -11.68 -11.26
C ARG A 99 2.80 -12.05 -9.80
N LEU A 100 1.72 -12.77 -9.50
CA LEU A 100 1.44 -13.32 -8.16
C LEU A 100 2.50 -14.34 -7.76
N ASP A 101 2.81 -15.27 -8.67
CA ASP A 101 3.79 -16.33 -8.45
C ASP A 101 5.20 -15.75 -8.21
N ASN A 102 5.62 -14.78 -9.04
CA ASN A 102 6.91 -14.10 -8.88
C ASN A 102 7.05 -13.33 -7.56
N ARG A 103 5.95 -12.98 -6.89
CA ARG A 103 5.97 -12.31 -5.58
C ARG A 103 5.88 -13.30 -4.42
N GLY A 104 5.95 -14.60 -4.68
CA GLY A 104 5.82 -15.64 -3.68
C GLY A 104 4.43 -15.67 -3.05
N VAL A 105 3.42 -15.04 -3.67
CA VAL A 105 2.06 -15.02 -3.13
C VAL A 105 1.55 -16.45 -3.10
N THR A 106 1.76 -17.22 -4.17
CA THR A 106 1.25 -18.60 -4.32
C THR A 106 2.18 -19.70 -3.77
N GLU A 107 3.32 -19.36 -3.17
CA GLU A 107 4.24 -20.33 -2.59
C GLU A 107 3.77 -20.81 -1.20
N GLY A 108 3.54 -22.11 -1.04
CA GLY A 108 3.19 -22.71 0.24
C GLY A 108 1.68 -22.79 0.52
N GLN A 109 0.99 -23.65 -0.25
CA GLN A 109 -0.26 -24.36 0.06
C GLN A 109 -1.30 -23.70 1.01
N SER A 110 -2.50 -23.49 0.45
CA SER A 110 -3.75 -23.06 1.12
C SER A 110 -3.87 -21.55 1.33
N MET A 111 -3.93 -20.82 0.23
CA MET A 111 -4.28 -19.41 0.28
C MET A 111 -5.77 -19.23 0.58
N PHE A 112 -6.07 -18.61 1.71
CA PHE A 112 -7.41 -18.14 2.02
C PHE A 112 -7.82 -17.03 1.04
N ALA A 113 -9.12 -16.95 0.75
CA ALA A 113 -9.65 -16.07 -0.29
C ALA A 113 -9.33 -14.58 -0.07
N ASP A 114 -9.27 -14.15 1.19
CA ASP A 114 -8.89 -12.79 1.61
C ASP A 114 -7.41 -12.48 1.35
N ASP A 115 -6.51 -13.42 1.65
CA ASP A 115 -5.08 -13.29 1.34
C ASP A 115 -4.86 -13.15 -0.18
N LEU A 116 -5.56 -13.99 -0.96
CA LEU A 116 -5.48 -13.92 -2.42
C LEU A 116 -6.01 -12.57 -2.94
N MET A 117 -7.18 -12.14 -2.47
CA MET A 117 -7.79 -10.89 -2.89
C MET A 117 -6.85 -9.70 -2.60
N LYS A 118 -6.22 -9.69 -1.42
CA LYS A 118 -5.23 -8.68 -1.03
C LYS A 118 -3.99 -8.71 -1.94
N GLY A 119 -3.49 -9.90 -2.26
CA GLY A 119 -2.36 -10.08 -3.18
C GLY A 119 -2.68 -9.58 -4.60
N ILE A 120 -3.86 -9.92 -5.13
CA ILE A 120 -4.33 -9.44 -6.43
C ILE A 120 -4.43 -7.92 -6.44
N GLU A 121 -5.07 -7.33 -5.42
CA GLU A 121 -5.22 -5.87 -5.30
C GLU A 121 -3.87 -5.17 -5.34
N LYS A 122 -2.88 -5.67 -4.58
CA LYS A 122 -1.52 -5.15 -4.55
C LYS A 122 -0.81 -5.22 -5.90
N ILE A 123 -1.02 -6.27 -6.66
CA ILE A 123 -0.35 -6.45 -7.95
C ILE A 123 -1.04 -5.66 -9.05
N VAL A 124 -2.37 -5.68 -9.07
CA VAL A 124 -3.15 -5.08 -10.15
C VAL A 124 -3.23 -3.57 -10.01
N LEU A 125 -3.43 -3.05 -8.81
CA LEU A 125 -3.46 -1.60 -8.56
C LEU A 125 -2.09 -0.99 -8.29
N GLY A 126 -1.05 -1.84 -8.20
CA GLY A 126 0.25 -1.49 -7.64
C GLY A 126 0.19 -1.43 -6.11
N ASP A 127 1.36 -1.46 -5.47
CA ASP A 127 1.41 -1.00 -4.08
C ASP A 127 0.92 0.44 -4.10
N SER A 128 -0.06 0.80 -3.28
CA SER A 128 -0.48 2.21 -3.19
C SER A 128 0.70 3.12 -2.81
N SER A 129 1.77 2.54 -2.25
CA SER A 129 3.10 3.15 -2.08
C SER A 129 3.74 3.55 -3.42
N ALA A 130 3.66 2.74 -4.48
CA ALA A 130 4.23 3.06 -5.79
C ALA A 130 3.48 4.20 -6.50
N LYS A 131 2.16 4.33 -6.29
CA LYS A 131 1.40 5.49 -6.78
C LYS A 131 1.68 6.76 -5.98
N ARG A 132 2.04 6.64 -4.70
CA ARG A 132 2.55 7.78 -3.89
C ARG A 132 3.95 8.20 -4.32
N LEU A 133 4.75 7.28 -4.87
CA LEU A 133 6.09 7.60 -5.36
C LEU A 133 6.04 8.47 -6.61
N ILE A 134 4.94 8.44 -7.38
CA ILE A 134 4.80 9.23 -8.61
C ILE A 134 4.88 10.75 -8.32
N PRO A 135 4.15 11.32 -7.35
CA PRO A 135 4.38 12.70 -6.89
C PRO A 135 5.80 12.97 -6.41
N PHE A 136 6.38 12.06 -5.62
CA PHE A 136 7.71 12.25 -5.03
C PHE A 136 8.86 12.25 -6.06
N TRP A 137 8.75 11.48 -7.14
CA TRP A 137 9.67 11.52 -8.29
C TRP A 137 9.29 12.60 -9.33
N GLY A 138 8.16 13.27 -9.15
CA GLY A 138 7.67 14.34 -10.00
C GLY A 138 7.94 15.73 -9.44
N ILE A 139 8.69 15.85 -8.34
CA ILE A 139 9.12 17.14 -7.80
C ILE A 139 10.21 17.68 -8.72
N ASP A 140 9.89 18.77 -9.43
CA ASP A 140 10.81 19.46 -10.32
C ASP A 140 11.27 20.77 -9.67
N TYR A 141 12.58 20.97 -9.57
CA TYR A 141 13.17 22.18 -9.01
C TYR A 141 12.70 23.44 -9.76
N GLU A 142 12.53 23.35 -11.09
CA GLU A 142 12.14 24.48 -11.94
C GLU A 142 10.69 24.96 -11.72
N GLU A 143 9.84 24.17 -11.05
CA GLU A 143 8.45 24.53 -10.77
C GLU A 143 8.26 25.44 -9.54
N TYR A 144 9.34 25.78 -8.81
CA TYR A 144 9.29 26.57 -7.58
C TYR A 144 9.89 27.97 -7.75
N ASP A 145 9.42 28.95 -6.96
CA ASP A 145 9.92 30.33 -7.04
C ASP A 145 11.20 30.56 -6.20
N SER A 146 11.55 29.63 -5.31
CA SER A 146 12.76 29.70 -4.48
C SER A 146 13.24 28.33 -3.98
N VAL A 147 14.50 28.27 -3.54
CA VAL A 147 15.08 27.08 -2.90
C VAL A 147 14.34 26.69 -1.62
N GLU A 148 13.89 27.67 -0.82
CA GLU A 148 13.11 27.41 0.40
C GLU A 148 11.76 26.76 0.07
N GLU A 149 11.04 27.25 -0.95
CA GLU A 149 9.77 26.68 -1.37
C GLU A 149 9.92 25.27 -1.95
N PHE A 150 10.96 25.03 -2.73
CA PHE A 150 11.31 23.71 -3.24
C PHE A 150 11.58 22.72 -2.09
N ILE A 151 12.43 23.10 -1.12
CA ILE A 151 12.73 22.29 0.06
C ILE A 151 11.45 21.97 0.86
N ARG A 152 10.57 22.96 1.03
CA ARG A 152 9.28 22.76 1.70
C ARG A 152 8.39 21.77 0.95
N GLY A 153 8.33 21.85 -0.39
CA GLY A 153 7.60 20.90 -1.23
C GLY A 153 8.10 19.46 -1.04
N VAL A 154 9.42 19.26 -1.06
CA VAL A 154 10.04 17.95 -0.77
C VAL A 154 9.71 17.47 0.64
N TYR A 155 9.77 18.36 1.63
CA TYR A 155 9.46 18.03 3.02
C TYR A 155 8.00 17.59 3.20
N ASP A 156 7.04 18.31 2.62
CA ASP A 156 5.61 18.01 2.76
C ASP A 156 5.25 16.64 2.15
N GLU A 157 5.81 16.33 0.97
CA GLU A 157 5.65 15.01 0.36
C GLU A 157 6.31 13.91 1.20
N MET A 158 7.53 14.13 1.70
CA MET A 158 8.23 13.19 2.56
C MET A 158 7.48 12.91 3.87
N GLN A 159 6.87 13.93 4.45
CA GLN A 159 6.02 13.79 5.64
C GLN A 159 4.79 12.94 5.35
N ALA A 160 4.13 13.15 4.20
CA ALA A 160 3.00 12.33 3.77
C ALA A 160 3.38 10.83 3.57
N PHE A 161 4.63 10.55 3.21
CA PHE A 161 5.18 9.19 3.18
C PHE A 161 5.42 8.61 4.56
N HIS A 162 6.00 9.40 5.48
CA HIS A 162 6.23 8.98 6.86
C HIS A 162 4.93 8.67 7.61
N ASP A 163 3.86 9.39 7.31
CA ASP A 163 2.52 9.15 7.87
C ASP A 163 1.83 7.91 7.25
N SER A 164 2.47 7.27 6.27
CA SER A 164 1.99 6.05 5.62
C SER A 164 2.60 4.76 6.22
N LYS A 165 2.11 3.59 5.80
CA LYS A 165 2.60 2.28 6.29
C LYS A 165 4.01 1.89 5.80
N ALA A 166 4.67 2.74 5.01
CA ALA A 166 5.98 2.48 4.43
C ALA A 166 6.81 3.78 4.43
N PRO A 167 7.37 4.19 5.59
CA PRO A 167 8.21 5.38 5.67
C PRO A 167 9.46 5.20 4.81
N LEU A 168 9.86 6.28 4.12
CA LEU A 168 11.13 6.33 3.40
C LEU A 168 12.22 6.90 4.32
N PRO A 169 13.50 6.58 4.12
CA PRO A 169 14.59 7.24 4.84
C PRO A 169 14.75 8.72 4.41
N TRP A 170 15.00 9.63 5.36
CA TRP A 170 15.15 11.07 5.08
C TRP A 170 16.33 11.41 4.16
N ILE A 171 17.32 10.52 4.05
CA ILE A 171 18.43 10.70 3.09
C ILE A 171 17.93 10.77 1.64
N ILE A 172 16.79 10.13 1.33
CA ILE A 172 16.19 10.19 0.00
C ILE A 172 15.68 11.61 -0.30
N ALA A 173 14.96 12.22 0.64
CA ALA A 173 14.50 13.61 0.51
C ALA A 173 15.70 14.57 0.39
N LEU A 174 16.76 14.34 1.16
CA LEU A 174 17.97 15.15 1.07
C LEU A 174 18.67 15.02 -0.29
N ALA A 175 18.77 13.82 -0.85
CA ALA A 175 19.34 13.63 -2.18
C ALA A 175 18.57 14.41 -3.26
N ILE A 176 17.23 14.38 -3.21
CA ILE A 176 16.38 15.17 -4.13
C ILE A 176 16.65 16.66 -4.00
N VAL A 177 16.89 17.16 -2.78
CA VAL A 177 17.22 18.57 -2.56
C VAL A 177 18.63 18.91 -3.09
N LEU A 178 19.61 18.04 -2.88
CA LEU A 178 21.01 18.31 -3.22
C LEU A 178 21.29 18.26 -4.72
N ASP A 179 20.70 17.30 -5.43
CA ASP A 179 20.98 17.05 -6.85
C ASP A 179 20.80 18.30 -7.75
N PRO A 180 19.67 19.04 -7.72
CA PRO A 180 19.51 20.22 -8.57
C PRO A 180 20.33 21.43 -8.10
N LEU A 181 20.84 21.43 -6.87
CA LEU A 181 21.59 22.56 -6.30
C LEU A 181 23.12 22.37 -6.41
N GLU A 182 23.59 21.23 -6.92
CA GLU A 182 25.00 20.82 -6.85
C GLU A 182 25.94 21.79 -7.57
N ASP A 183 25.52 22.29 -8.73
CA ASP A 183 26.31 23.23 -9.53
C ASP A 183 26.22 24.68 -9.01
N ASP A 184 25.13 25.00 -8.31
CA ASP A 184 24.78 26.35 -7.88
C ASP A 184 25.29 26.70 -6.48
N LEU A 185 25.31 25.72 -5.57
CA LEU A 185 25.65 25.89 -4.16
C LEU A 185 26.87 25.06 -3.75
N PRO A 186 28.03 25.69 -3.50
CA PRO A 186 29.22 24.99 -2.99
C PRO A 186 28.99 24.24 -1.68
N LEU A 187 28.02 24.66 -0.86
CA LEU A 187 27.63 23.97 0.36
C LEU A 187 27.10 22.55 0.09
N VAL A 188 26.58 22.25 -1.10
CA VAL A 188 26.15 20.89 -1.47
C VAL A 188 27.30 19.90 -1.35
N ALA A 189 28.49 20.25 -1.86
CA ALA A 189 29.68 19.40 -1.73
C ALA A 189 30.06 19.17 -0.26
N VAL A 190 29.97 20.22 0.57
CA VAL A 190 30.26 20.12 2.01
C VAL A 190 29.27 19.19 2.70
N ILE A 191 27.97 19.33 2.41
CA ILE A 191 26.93 18.46 2.98
C ILE A 191 27.13 17.02 2.52
N ARG A 192 27.42 16.76 1.24
CA ARG A 192 27.71 15.40 0.76
C ARG A 192 28.90 14.75 1.46
N GLU A 193 29.94 15.52 1.80
CA GLU A 193 31.04 15.01 2.64
C GLU A 193 30.60 14.73 4.07
N GLU A 194 29.80 15.61 4.70
CA GLU A 194 29.22 15.37 6.04
C GLU A 194 28.38 14.08 6.09
N LEU A 195 27.72 13.73 4.98
CA LEU A 195 26.87 12.53 4.88
C LEU A 195 27.65 11.23 4.78
N LYS A 196 28.94 11.22 4.38
CA LYS A 196 29.73 9.98 4.28
C LYS A 196 29.90 9.29 5.63
N GLU A 197 29.83 10.06 6.71
CA GLU A 197 29.97 9.59 8.09
C GLU A 197 28.62 9.14 8.70
N ILE A 198 27.50 9.26 7.96
CA ILE A 198 26.15 8.97 8.44
C ILE A 198 25.56 7.80 7.63
N PRO A 199 25.20 6.67 8.28
CA PRO A 199 24.47 5.60 7.61
C PRO A 199 23.14 6.11 7.03
N ALA A 200 22.78 5.59 5.85
CA ALA A 200 21.64 6.07 5.07
C ALA A 200 20.29 5.99 5.82
N ASP A 201 20.15 5.06 6.75
CA ASP A 201 18.98 4.84 7.60
C ASP A 201 18.99 5.64 8.91
N GLU A 202 20.09 6.30 9.24
CA GLU A 202 20.26 7.07 10.49
C GLU A 202 20.02 8.58 10.33
N LEU A 203 19.83 9.08 9.10
CA LEU A 203 19.51 10.49 8.91
C LEU A 203 18.12 10.81 9.46
N THR A 204 18.06 11.60 10.54
CA THR A 204 16.80 11.98 11.17
C THR A 204 16.13 13.18 10.49
N ARG A 205 14.85 13.39 10.77
CA ARG A 205 14.09 14.57 10.34
C ARG A 205 14.76 15.87 10.80
N GLU A 206 15.24 15.92 12.04
CA GLU A 206 15.89 17.10 12.61
C GLU A 206 17.19 17.43 11.86
N LYS A 207 17.96 16.39 11.52
CA LYS A 207 19.21 16.57 10.75
C LYS A 207 18.91 17.02 9.32
N PHE A 208 17.89 16.45 8.67
CA PHE A 208 17.40 16.93 7.38
C PHE A 208 17.09 18.43 7.43
N LEU A 209 16.22 18.86 8.36
CA LEU A 209 15.83 20.27 8.50
C LEU A 209 17.04 21.20 8.72
N THR A 210 17.97 20.80 9.59
CA THR A 210 19.19 21.58 9.86
C THR A 210 20.05 21.76 8.61
N LEU A 211 20.18 20.72 7.78
CA LEU A 211 20.98 20.78 6.55
C LEU A 211 20.29 21.62 5.47
N THR A 212 18.98 21.50 5.33
CA THR A 212 18.20 22.26 4.34
C THR A 212 18.00 23.73 4.71
N GLU A 213 17.98 24.07 6.00
CA GLU A 213 18.02 25.46 6.47
C GLU A 213 19.33 26.16 6.07
N ARG A 214 20.47 25.46 6.19
CA ARG A 214 21.77 25.98 5.74
C ARG A 214 21.79 26.24 4.23
N LEU A 215 21.21 25.32 3.44
CA LEU A 215 21.10 25.46 1.99
C LEU A 215 20.22 26.66 1.59
N SER A 216 19.05 26.80 2.23
CA SER A 216 18.13 27.91 1.98
C SER A 216 18.80 29.26 2.28
N ALA A 217 19.51 29.36 3.41
CA ALA A 217 20.23 30.57 3.78
C ALA A 217 21.36 30.93 2.80
N GLU A 218 22.12 29.94 2.32
CA GLU A 218 23.17 30.22 1.33
C GLU A 218 22.58 30.63 -0.03
N ALA A 219 21.50 29.98 -0.47
CA ALA A 219 20.79 30.33 -1.69
C ALA A 219 20.28 31.78 -1.65
N GLU A 220 19.71 32.20 -0.52
CA GLU A 220 19.25 33.58 -0.31
C GLU A 220 20.41 34.57 -0.40
N ILE A 221 21.54 34.29 0.26
CA ILE A 221 22.74 35.14 0.23
C ILE A 221 23.30 35.29 -1.20
N LYS A 222 23.30 34.20 -1.97
CA LYS A 222 23.83 34.16 -3.34
C LYS A 222 22.81 34.63 -4.39
N GLY A 223 21.55 34.79 -4.03
CA GLY A 223 20.47 35.16 -4.96
C GLY A 223 20.19 34.07 -6.00
N ILE A 224 20.25 32.80 -5.58
CA ILE A 224 20.01 31.64 -6.46
C ILE A 224 18.52 31.30 -6.42
N TYR A 225 17.93 31.18 -7.61
CA TYR A 225 16.52 30.90 -7.80
C TYR A 225 16.35 29.84 -8.89
N PRO A 226 15.34 28.98 -8.80
CA PRO A 226 15.07 28.02 -9.85
C PRO A 226 14.80 28.69 -11.20
N GLY A 227 15.35 28.11 -12.28
CA GLY A 227 15.08 28.52 -13.66
C GLY A 227 15.68 29.87 -14.11
N ARG A 228 16.73 30.38 -13.45
CA ARG A 228 17.40 31.65 -13.82
C ARG A 228 18.89 31.52 -14.11
#